data_AF-A0A1I0J1L0-F1
#
_entry.id   AF-A0A1I0J1L0-F1
#
_cell.length_a   1.000
_cell.length_b   1.000
_cell.length_c   1.000
_cell.angle_alpha   90.00
_cell.angle_beta   90.00
_cell.angle_gamma   90.00
#
_symmetry.space_group_name_H-M   'P 1'
#
loop_
_entity.id
_entity.type
_entity.pdbx_description
1 polymer ?
#
loop_
_entity_poly.entity_id
_entity_poly.type
_entity_poly.pdbx_seq_one_letter_code
_entity_poly.pdbx_strand_id
1 'polypeptide(L)' 'MKVQLIILSILFLFIFGLNILGLMNLIPRFITLPLLFISTYMLIYSLVFRRAFRGIRRKPLVKV' A
#
# COMPACT_ATOMS: atom_id res chain seq x y z
N MET A 1 -13.23 5.74 -5.06
CA MET A 1 -12.12 4.83 -5.48
C MET A 1 -10.76 5.50 -5.69
N LYS A 2 -10.69 6.75 -6.18
CA LYS A 2 -9.43 7.51 -6.38
C LYS A 2 -8.80 8.02 -5.07
N VAL A 3 -9.63 8.52 -4.14
CA VAL A 3 -9.20 9.07 -2.84
C VAL A 3 -8.38 8.07 -2.01
N GLN A 4 -8.79 6.81 -1.98
CA GLN A 4 -8.09 5.78 -1.23
C GLN A 4 -6.72 5.41 -1.85
N LEU A 5 -6.56 5.52 -3.18
CA LEU A 5 -5.24 5.40 -3.82
C LEU A 5 -4.35 6.59 -3.51
N ILE A 6 -4.93 7.81 -3.51
CA ILE A 6 -4.21 9.05 -3.18
C ILE A 6 -3.70 9.00 -1.74
N ILE A 7 -4.52 8.58 -0.78
CA ILE A 7 -4.14 8.42 0.63
C ILE A 7 -2.99 7.42 0.79
N LEU A 8 -3.05 6.28 0.09
CA LEU A 8 -1.98 5.28 0.14
C LEU A 8 -0.68 5.77 -0.49
N SER A 9 -0.75 6.49 -1.61
CA SER A 9 0.43 7.09 -2.24
C SER A 9 1.07 8.16 -1.34
N ILE A 10 0.28 8.99 -0.66
CA ILE A 10 0.78 10.00 0.28
C ILE A 10 1.43 9.31 1.49
N LEU A 11 0.81 8.27 2.04
CA LEU A 11 1.34 7.53 3.18
C LEU A 11 2.66 6.82 2.84
N PHE A 12 2.76 6.25 1.64
CA PHE A 12 3.98 5.64 1.14
C PHE A 12 5.10 6.66 0.99
N LEU A 13 4.81 7.82 0.38
CA LEU A 13 5.79 8.88 0.18
C LEU A 13 6.29 9.44 1.52
N PHE A 14 5.41 9.57 2.51
CA PHE A 14 5.75 10.01 3.86
C PHE A 14 6.68 9.02 4.58
N ILE A 15 6.37 7.72 4.49
CA ILE A 15 7.18 6.66 5.12
C ILE A 15 8.52 6.46 4.39
N PHE A 16 8.55 6.65 3.07
CA PHE A 16 9.78 6.69 2.29
C PHE A 16 10.68 7.86 2.71
N GLY A 17 10.12 9.06 2.90
CA GLY A 17 10.86 10.21 3.40
C GLY A 17 11.41 10.01 4.83
N LEU A 18 10.61 9.44 5.73
CA LEU A 18 11.05 9.07 7.07
C LEU A 18 12.17 8.02 7.07
N ASN A 19 12.20 7.13 6.08
CA ASN A 19 13.26 6.14 5.96
C ASN A 19 14.60 6.75 5.52
N ILE A 20 14.56 7.73 4.60
CA ILE A 20 15.77 8.50 4.22
C ILE A 20 16.33 9.26 5.45
N LEU A 21 15.46 9.84 6.28
CA LEU A 21 15.88 10.47 7.54
C LEU A 21 16.47 9.46 8.53
N GLY A 22 15.94 8.24 8.60
CA GLY A 22 16.54 7.13 9.36
C GLY A 22 17.90 6.67 8.80
N LEU A 23 18.11 6.78 7.49
CA LEU A 23 19.40 6.46 6.84
C LEU A 23 20.50 7.45 7.25
N MET A 24 20.13 8.70 7.51
CA MET A 24 21.02 9.75 8.04
C MET A 24 21.34 9.62 9.54
N ASN A 25 21.04 8.47 10.17
CA ASN A 25 21.21 8.20 11.61
C ASN A 25 20.43 9.15 12.55
N LEU A 26 19.51 9.97 12.04
CA LEU A 26 18.66 10.86 12.85
C LEU A 26 17.66 10.06 13.71
N ILE A 27 17.32 8.85 13.27
CA ILE A 27 16.40 7.92 13.91
C ILE A 27 17.04 6.52 13.85
N PRO A 28 16.92 5.67 14.88
CA PRO A 28 17.45 4.31 14.85
C PRO A 28 16.89 3.54 13.64
N ARG A 29 17.78 3.09 12.74
CA ARG A 29 17.43 2.27 11.57
C ARG A 29 16.60 1.04 11.93
N PHE A 30 16.83 0.48 13.12
CA PHE A 30 16.07 -0.66 13.64
C PHE A 30 14.57 -0.39 13.80
N ILE A 31 14.13 0.86 13.92
CA ILE A 31 12.72 1.24 14.03
C ILE A 31 12.15 1.60 12.66
N THR A 32 12.93 2.23 11.79
CA THR A 32 12.46 2.67 10.46
C THR A 32 12.29 1.50 9.48
N LEU A 33 13.09 0.44 9.60
CA LEU A 33 12.98 -0.78 8.80
C LEU A 33 11.64 -1.53 9.01
N PRO A 34 11.24 -1.93 10.23
CA PRO A 34 9.96 -2.61 10.45
C PRO A 34 8.75 -1.73 10.06
N LEU A 35 8.82 -0.41 10.32
CA LEU A 35 7.78 0.53 9.87
C LEU A 35 7.64 0.55 8.34
N LEU A 36 8.76 0.56 7.61
CA LEU A 36 8.76 0.55 6.16
C LEU A 36 8.24 -0.78 5.59
N PHE A 37 8.55 -1.89 6.27
CA PHE A 37 8.05 -3.21 5.90
C PHE A 37 6.53 -3.30 6.01
N ILE A 38 5.97 -2.81 7.13
CA ILE A 38 4.51 -2.76 7.35
C ILE A 38 3.83 -1.87 6.29
N SER A 39 4.40 -0.70 6.02
CA SER A 39 3.87 0.22 5.01
C SER A 39 3.84 -0.38 3.61
N THR A 40 4.96 -1.00 3.21
CA THR A 40 5.10 -1.64 1.90
C THR A 40 4.14 -2.83 1.77
N TYR A 41 4.00 -3.63 2.83
CA TYR A 41 3.03 -4.73 2.88
C TYR A 41 1.59 -4.24 2.71
N MET A 42 1.19 -3.19 3.44
CA MET A 42 -0.14 -2.59 3.30
C MET A 42 -0.39 -2.04 1.88
N LEU A 43 0.63 -1.42 1.28
CA LEU A 43 0.54 -0.88 -0.07
C LEU A 43 0.32 -1.98 -1.10
N ILE A 44 1.13 -3.04 -1.05
CA ILE A 44 0.99 -4.21 -1.91
C ILE A 44 -0.37 -4.86 -1.69
N TYR A 45 -0.78 -5.08 -0.43
CA TYR A 45 -2.08 -5.66 -0.11
C TYR A 45 -3.23 -4.85 -0.72
N SER A 46 -3.20 -3.51 -0.63
CA SER A 46 -4.23 -2.68 -1.23
C SER A 46 -4.28 -2.76 -2.76
N LEU A 47 -3.12 -2.87 -3.41
CA LEU A 47 -3.01 -3.05 -4.86
C LEU A 47 -3.51 -4.43 -5.30
N VAL A 48 -3.15 -5.49 -4.56
CA VAL A 48 -3.52 -6.88 -4.85
C VAL A 48 -5.01 -7.11 -4.58
N PHE A 49 -5.53 -6.67 -3.44
CA PHE A 49 -6.94 -6.82 -3.08
C PHE A 49 -7.86 -6.12 -4.10
N ARG A 50 -7.47 -4.94 -4.60
CA ARG A 50 -8.20 -4.28 -5.69
C ARG A 50 -8.18 -5.03 -7.02
N ARG A 51 -7.10 -5.74 -7.33
CA ARG A 51 -7.01 -6.58 -8.54
C ARG A 51 -7.81 -7.88 -8.39
N ALA A 52 -7.83 -8.47 -7.18
CA ALA A 52 -8.56 -9.70 -6.88
C ALA A 52 -10.08 -9.55 -7.10
N PHE A 53 -10.69 -8.44 -6.68
CA PHE A 53 -12.14 -8.23 -6.82
C PHE A 53 -12.59 -7.77 -8.21
N ARG A 54 -11.67 -7.46 -9.13
CA ARG A 54 -12.01 -6.98 -10.48
C ARG A 54 -12.40 -8.10 -11.44
N GLY A 55 -12.08 -9.36 -11.10
CA GLY A 55 -12.44 -10.57 -11.86
C GLY A 55 -13.81 -11.15 -11.52
N ILE A 56 -14.45 -10.74 -10.42
CA ILE A 56 -15.79 -11.20 -10.04
C ILE A 56 -16.85 -10.35 -10.76
N ARG A 57 -16.77 -10.28 -12.09
CA ARG A 57 -17.96 -9.95 -12.88
C ARG A 57 -18.77 -11.24 -12.94
N ARG A 58 -19.74 -11.36 -12.04
CA ARG A 58 -20.81 -12.37 -12.17
C ARG A 58 -21.46 -12.12 -13.53
N LYS A 59 -21.06 -12.89 -14.55
CA LYS A 59 -21.89 -13.08 -15.74
C LYS A 59 -23.22 -13.61 -15.19
N PRO A 60 -24.36 -12.92 -15.38
CA PRO A 60 -25.63 -13.57 -15.14
C PRO A 60 -25.69 -14.74 -16.12
N LEU A 61 -25.50 -15.94 -15.59
CA LEU A 61 -25.90 -17.16 -16.26
C LEU A 61 -27.42 -17.13 -16.17
N VAL A 62 -28.05 -16.75 -17.29
CA VAL A 62 -29.33 -17.25 -17.80
C VAL A 62 -29.89 -16.19 -18.74
N LYS A 63 -29.85 -16.55 -20.03
CA LYS A 63 -30.78 -16.08 -21.06
C LYS A 63 -31.68 -17.29 -21.30
N VAL A 64 -32.86 -17.33 -20.70
CA VAL A 64 -33.97 -18.19 -21.15
C VAL A 64 -35.11 -17.26 -21.50
#